data_AF-A0A7S1MA76-F1
#
_entry.id   AF-A0A7S1MA76-F1
#
_cell.length_a   1.000
_cell.length_b   1.000
_cell.length_c   1.000
_cell.angle_alpha   90.00
_cell.angle_beta   90.00
_cell.angle_gamma   90.00
#
_symmetry.space_group_name_H-M   'P 1'
#
loop_
_entity.id
_entity.type
_entity.pdbx_description
1 polymer ?
#
loop_
_entity_poly.entity_id
_entity_poly.type
_entity_poly.pdbx_seq_one_letter_code
_entity_poly.pdbx_strand_id
1 'polypeptide(L)'
;AATPQQKFEAAVARVCELRAAARATTDQVNEAWTALRTGIVASRKLGDLLDACPEECMHHALEFVLERGVQKKAARGQVRECLRVLLARPPWLGFVRRGEGLPARAREALDGEQDAELIAQVAAPQELEEEAAAEEEPEDA
;
A
#
# COMPACT_ATOMS: atom_id res chain seq x y z
N ALA A 1 -2.77 7.21 25.30
CA ALA A 1 -3.24 6.46 24.11
C ALA A 1 -2.14 6.47 23.06
N ALA A 2 -1.96 5.38 22.30
CA ALA A 2 -0.94 5.34 21.24
C ALA A 2 -1.23 6.37 20.13
N THR A 3 -0.18 7.01 19.62
CA THR A 3 -0.27 7.96 18.50
C THR A 3 -0.58 7.23 17.19
N PRO A 4 -1.08 7.91 16.14
CA PRO A 4 -1.29 7.29 14.83
C PRO A 4 -0.01 6.63 14.27
N GLN A 5 1.14 7.28 14.45
CA GLN A 5 2.45 6.72 14.11
C GLN A 5 2.72 5.39 14.80
N GLN A 6 2.63 5.36 16.13
CA GLN A 6 2.84 4.13 16.90
C GLN A 6 1.89 3.01 16.49
N LYS A 7 0.64 3.35 16.14
CA LYS A 7 -0.35 2.36 15.66
C LYS A 7 0.01 1.80 14.29
N PHE A 8 0.48 2.64 13.37
CA PHE A 8 0.88 2.20 12.04
C PHE A 8 2.14 1.35 12.08
N GLU A 9 3.21 1.83 12.72
CA GLU A 9 4.48 1.10 12.85
C GLU A 9 4.28 -0.27 13.51
N ALA A 10 3.56 -0.32 14.64
CA ALA A 10 3.27 -1.57 15.32
C ALA A 10 2.43 -2.53 14.47
N ALA A 11 1.52 -2.01 13.65
CA ALA A 11 0.71 -2.85 12.78
C ALA A 11 1.49 -3.42 11.60
N VAL A 12 2.36 -2.61 10.98
CA VAL A 12 3.25 -3.05 9.90
C VAL A 12 4.23 -4.09 10.42
N ALA A 13 4.86 -3.85 11.58
CA ALA A 13 5.74 -4.82 12.23
C ALA A 13 5.03 -6.16 12.46
N ARG A 14 3.79 -6.13 12.95
CA ARG A 14 2.99 -7.34 13.17
C ARG A 14 2.69 -8.11 11.88
N VAL A 15 2.46 -7.42 10.76
CA VAL A 15 2.27 -8.08 9.47
C VAL A 15 3.58 -8.71 8.99
N CYS A 16 4.71 -8.03 9.15
CA CYS A 16 6.02 -8.58 8.80
C CYS A 16 6.35 -9.83 9.65
N GLU A 17 6.12 -9.77 10.97
CA GLU A 17 6.25 -10.94 11.86
C GLU A 17 5.36 -12.10 11.43
N LEU A 18 4.11 -11.81 11.05
CA LEU A 18 3.16 -12.82 10.58
C LEU A 18 3.61 -13.46 9.26
N ARG A 19 4.24 -12.70 8.37
CA ARG A 19 4.83 -13.20 7.11
C ARG A 19 6.06 -14.07 7.36
N ALA A 20 6.86 -13.74 8.37
CA ALA A 20 8.01 -14.54 8.77
C ALA A 20 7.61 -15.81 9.55
N ALA A 21 6.40 -15.87 10.11
CA ALA A 21 5.94 -17.02 10.88
C ALA A 21 5.63 -18.23 9.98
N ALA A 22 6.15 -19.41 10.35
CA ALA A 22 5.91 -20.66 9.62
C ALA A 22 4.43 -21.06 9.59
N ARG A 23 3.66 -20.70 10.62
CA ARG A 23 2.21 -20.91 10.70
C ARG A 23 1.57 -19.78 11.52
N ALA A 24 0.66 -19.03 10.90
CA ALA A 24 -0.17 -18.05 11.58
C ALA A 24 -1.55 -18.65 11.88
N THR A 25 -2.06 -18.40 13.08
CA THR A 25 -3.44 -18.77 13.43
C THR A 25 -4.44 -17.76 12.83
N THR A 26 -5.69 -18.18 12.69
CA THR A 26 -6.78 -17.31 12.25
C THR A 26 -6.92 -16.06 13.14
N ASP A 27 -6.69 -16.20 14.44
CA ASP A 27 -6.77 -15.09 15.39
C ASP A 27 -5.64 -14.10 15.20
N GLN A 28 -4.40 -14.57 15.03
CA GLN A 28 -3.25 -13.71 14.71
C GLN A 28 -3.47 -12.92 13.41
N VAL A 29 -4.02 -13.58 12.37
CA VAL A 29 -4.38 -12.92 11.12
C VAL A 29 -5.47 -11.86 11.33
N ASN A 30 -6.49 -12.15 12.15
CA ASN A 30 -7.56 -11.19 12.44
C ASN A 30 -7.08 -9.99 13.27
N GLU A 31 -6.17 -10.21 14.21
CA GLU A 31 -5.54 -9.17 15.02
C GLU A 31 -4.64 -8.28 14.17
N ALA A 32 -3.77 -8.87 13.34
CA ALA A 32 -2.93 -8.15 12.40
C ALA A 32 -3.77 -7.31 11.42
N TRP A 33 -4.88 -7.88 10.92
CA TRP A 33 -5.83 -7.15 10.07
C TRP A 33 -6.44 -5.93 10.79
N THR A 34 -6.93 -6.13 12.00
CA THR A 34 -7.53 -5.05 12.80
C THR A 34 -6.53 -3.94 13.10
N ALA A 35 -5.31 -4.32 13.48
CA ALA A 35 -4.22 -3.39 13.75
C ALA A 35 -3.84 -2.61 12.48
N LEU A 36 -3.61 -3.29 11.36
CA LEU A 36 -3.18 -2.65 10.10
C LEU A 36 -4.22 -1.67 9.59
N ARG A 37 -5.49 -2.09 9.51
CA ARG A 37 -6.58 -1.20 9.09
C ARG A 37 -6.65 0.05 9.97
N THR A 38 -6.55 -0.13 11.29
CA THR A 38 -6.59 0.99 12.25
C THR A 38 -5.38 1.91 12.08
N GLY A 39 -4.18 1.35 11.88
CA GLY A 39 -2.96 2.11 11.64
C GLY A 39 -3.01 2.93 10.36
N ILE A 40 -3.45 2.32 9.25
CA ILE A 40 -3.61 2.99 7.94
C ILE A 40 -4.61 4.15 8.05
N VAL A 41 -5.82 3.88 8.57
CA VAL A 41 -6.88 4.90 8.65
C VAL A 41 -6.51 6.02 9.61
N ALA A 42 -5.85 5.70 10.74
CA ALA A 42 -5.36 6.72 11.68
C ALA A 42 -4.28 7.61 11.05
N SER A 43 -3.47 7.05 10.15
CA SER A 43 -2.34 7.72 9.51
C SER A 43 -2.69 8.41 8.19
N ARG A 44 -3.95 8.37 7.75
CA ARG A 44 -4.39 8.98 6.47
C ARG A 44 -4.06 10.47 6.32
N LYS A 45 -3.89 11.21 7.42
CA LYS A 45 -3.53 12.63 7.45
C LYS A 45 -2.04 12.88 7.66
N LEU A 46 -1.27 11.83 7.95
CA LEU A 46 0.17 11.88 8.20
C LEU A 46 0.87 11.28 6.98
N GLY A 47 0.87 12.04 5.88
CA GLY A 47 1.41 11.58 4.60
C GLY A 47 2.85 11.09 4.71
N ASP A 48 3.71 11.87 5.36
CA ASP A 48 5.14 11.59 5.52
C ASP A 48 5.41 10.26 6.23
N LEU A 49 4.54 9.88 7.17
CA LEU A 49 4.64 8.60 7.88
C LEU A 49 4.41 7.41 6.95
N LEU A 50 3.42 7.52 6.06
CA LEU A 50 3.14 6.47 5.08
C LEU A 50 4.24 6.42 4.02
N ASP A 51 4.77 7.58 3.62
CA ASP A 51 5.82 7.68 2.60
C ASP A 51 7.18 7.16 3.09
N ALA A 52 7.45 7.27 4.40
CA ALA A 52 8.68 6.75 5.02
C ALA A 52 8.68 5.24 5.29
N CYS A 53 7.61 4.53 4.90
CA CYS A 53 7.52 3.07 5.08
C CYS A 53 8.55 2.36 4.19
N PRO A 54 9.39 1.45 4.74
CA PRO A 54 10.33 0.68 3.93
C PRO A 54 9.63 -0.18 2.86
N GLU A 55 10.22 -0.34 1.67
CA GLU A 55 9.58 -1.07 0.56
C GLU A 55 9.20 -2.51 0.91
N GLU A 56 10.04 -3.23 1.66
CA GLU A 56 9.73 -4.59 2.14
C GLU A 56 8.46 -4.61 3.00
N CYS A 57 8.33 -3.63 3.89
CA CYS A 57 7.14 -3.47 4.71
C CYS A 57 5.91 -3.08 3.88
N MET A 58 6.08 -2.24 2.86
CA MET A 58 5.02 -1.87 1.92
C MET A 58 4.51 -3.11 1.18
N HIS A 59 5.42 -3.96 0.70
CA HIS A 59 5.10 -5.22 0.05
C HIS A 59 4.23 -6.10 0.95
N HIS A 60 4.70 -6.39 2.16
CA HIS A 60 3.99 -7.25 3.10
C HIS A 60 2.61 -6.69 3.48
N ALA A 61 2.51 -5.38 3.73
CA ALA A 61 1.25 -4.72 4.05
C ALA A 61 0.25 -4.77 2.87
N LEU A 62 0.69 -4.46 1.65
CA LEU A 62 -0.15 -4.49 0.45
C LEU A 62 -0.66 -5.90 0.15
N GLU A 63 0.23 -6.89 0.14
CA GLU A 63 -0.18 -8.28 -0.09
C GLU A 63 -1.20 -8.74 0.95
N PHE A 64 -0.97 -8.39 2.21
CA PHE A 64 -1.86 -8.78 3.30
C PHE A 64 -3.24 -8.14 3.17
N VAL A 65 -3.32 -6.86 2.78
CA VAL A 65 -4.58 -6.17 2.48
C VAL A 65 -5.32 -6.82 1.31
N LEU A 66 -4.61 -7.13 0.22
CA LEU A 66 -5.20 -7.72 -0.98
C LEU A 66 -5.68 -9.16 -0.74
N GLU A 67 -4.90 -10.00 -0.08
CA GLU A 67 -5.30 -11.35 0.34
C GLU A 67 -6.58 -11.34 1.17
N ARG A 68 -6.70 -10.35 2.08
CA ARG A 68 -7.89 -10.22 2.91
C ARG A 68 -9.16 -9.98 2.09
N GLY A 69 -9.06 -9.18 1.02
CA GLY A 69 -10.18 -8.88 0.11
C GLY A 69 -10.66 -10.09 -0.67
N VAL A 70 -9.73 -10.99 -1.02
CA VAL A 70 -10.03 -12.27 -1.69
C VAL A 70 -10.67 -13.25 -0.71
N GLN A 71 -10.11 -13.40 0.49
CA GLN A 71 -10.56 -14.39 1.47
C GLN A 71 -11.91 -14.03 2.12
N LYS A 72 -12.19 -12.74 2.35
CA LYS A 72 -13.38 -12.29 3.07
C LYS A 72 -14.16 -11.26 2.27
N LYS A 73 -15.23 -11.70 1.60
CA LYS A 73 -16.15 -10.81 0.87
C LYS A 73 -16.67 -9.64 1.72
N ALA A 74 -16.97 -9.88 3.00
CA ALA A 74 -17.43 -8.85 3.93
C ALA A 74 -16.37 -7.77 4.25
N ALA A 75 -15.07 -8.06 4.03
CA ALA A 75 -13.98 -7.12 4.25
C ALA A 75 -13.67 -6.23 3.03
N ARG A 76 -14.31 -6.47 1.88
CA ARG A 76 -14.02 -5.73 0.63
C ARG A 76 -14.11 -4.21 0.79
N GLY A 77 -15.14 -3.71 1.47
CA GLY A 77 -15.27 -2.27 1.72
C GLY A 77 -14.12 -1.69 2.56
N GLN A 78 -13.63 -2.46 3.54
CA GLN A 78 -12.51 -2.06 4.40
C GLN A 78 -11.16 -2.15 3.67
N VAL A 79 -11.00 -3.16 2.82
CA VAL A 79 -9.83 -3.32 1.94
C VAL A 79 -9.76 -2.14 0.98
N ARG A 80 -10.87 -1.79 0.33
CA ARG A 80 -10.97 -0.62 -0.56
C ARG A 80 -10.63 0.69 0.15
N GLU A 81 -11.11 0.89 1.38
CA GLU A 81 -10.73 2.04 2.20
C GLU A 81 -9.23 2.09 2.46
N CYS A 82 -8.59 0.97 2.82
CA CYS A 82 -7.15 0.90 3.02
C CYS A 82 -6.38 1.21 1.73
N LEU A 83 -6.79 0.62 0.60
CA LEU A 83 -6.16 0.85 -0.69
C LEU A 83 -6.26 2.32 -1.12
N ARG A 84 -7.41 2.99 -0.92
CA ARG A 84 -7.54 4.43 -1.21
C ARG A 84 -6.56 5.27 -0.39
N VAL A 85 -6.36 4.94 0.89
CA VAL A 85 -5.43 5.68 1.75
C VAL A 85 -3.98 5.45 1.32
N LEU A 86 -3.61 4.19 1.07
CA LEU A 86 -2.24 3.85 0.67
C LEU A 86 -1.92 4.39 -0.73
N LEU A 87 -2.77 4.11 -1.72
CA LEU A 87 -2.51 4.46 -3.12
C LEU A 87 -2.72 5.94 -3.45
N ALA A 88 -3.29 6.72 -2.53
CA ALA A 88 -3.21 8.19 -2.60
C ALA A 88 -1.78 8.73 -2.36
N ARG A 89 -0.84 7.86 -1.97
CA ARG A 89 0.57 8.20 -1.75
C ARG A 89 1.44 7.78 -2.94
N PRO A 90 2.26 8.68 -3.52
CA PRO A 90 3.10 8.34 -4.67
C PRO A 90 4.03 7.13 -4.47
N PRO A 91 4.71 6.94 -3.32
CA PRO A 91 5.57 5.76 -3.13
C PRO A 91 4.79 4.45 -3.23
N TRP A 92 3.61 4.37 -2.63
CA TRP A 92 2.76 3.18 -2.63
C TRP A 92 2.15 2.91 -4.01
N LEU A 93 1.72 3.96 -4.70
CA LEU A 93 1.22 3.83 -6.08
C LEU A 93 2.33 3.36 -7.02
N GLY A 94 3.51 3.97 -6.95
CA GLY A 94 4.68 3.57 -7.72
C GLY A 94 5.10 2.12 -7.43
N PHE A 95 5.11 1.73 -6.16
CA PHE A 95 5.37 0.35 -5.75
C PHE A 95 4.36 -0.64 -6.35
N VAL A 96 3.06 -0.35 -6.25
CA VAL A 96 2.02 -1.22 -6.83
C VAL A 96 2.18 -1.33 -8.34
N ARG A 97 2.46 -0.24 -9.05
CA ARG A 97 2.63 -0.24 -10.52
C ARG A 97 3.80 -1.12 -10.97
N ARG A 98 4.89 -1.16 -10.19
CA ARG A 98 6.10 -1.95 -10.48
C ARG A 98 6.02 -3.41 -10.05
N GLY A 99 5.16 -3.74 -9.09
CA GLY A 99 5.08 -5.08 -8.53
C GLY A 99 4.45 -6.09 -9.48
N GLU A 100 5.05 -7.27 -9.61
CA GLU A 100 4.49 -8.35 -10.42
C GLU A 100 3.10 -8.77 -9.88
N GLY A 101 2.08 -8.72 -10.73
CA GLY A 101 0.70 -9.09 -10.39
C GLY A 101 -0.03 -8.13 -9.42
N LEU A 102 0.66 -7.20 -8.76
CA LEU A 102 0.04 -6.23 -7.84
C LEU A 102 -0.95 -5.28 -8.53
N PRO A 103 -0.69 -4.73 -9.74
CA PRO A 103 -1.65 -3.86 -10.41
C PRO A 103 -2.96 -4.57 -10.74
N ALA A 104 -2.90 -5.85 -11.14
CA ALA A 104 -4.10 -6.63 -11.42
C ALA A 104 -4.92 -6.87 -10.16
N ARG A 105 -4.27 -7.31 -9.08
CA ARG A 105 -4.91 -7.57 -7.78
C ARG A 105 -5.49 -6.30 -7.16
N ALA A 106 -4.78 -5.18 -7.23
CA ALA A 106 -5.26 -3.89 -6.74
C ALA A 106 -6.48 -3.41 -7.51
N ARG A 107 -6.48 -3.53 -8.84
CA ARG A 107 -7.64 -3.19 -9.68
C ARG A 107 -8.85 -4.08 -9.41
N GLU A 108 -8.65 -5.37 -9.14
CA GLU A 108 -9.75 -6.27 -8.76
C GLU A 108 -10.35 -5.91 -7.39
N ALA A 109 -9.53 -5.41 -6.47
CA ALA A 109 -9.96 -5.02 -5.13
C ALA A 109 -10.63 -3.62 -5.08
N LEU A 110 -10.32 -2.75 -6.05
CA LEU A 110 -10.98 -1.46 -6.26
C LEU A 110 -12.23 -1.66 -7.11
N ASP A 111 -13.31 -0.92 -6.83
CA ASP A 111 -14.57 -1.12 -7.54
C ASP A 111 -15.48 0.13 -7.51
N GLY A 112 -16.14 0.35 -8.64
CA GLY A 112 -17.10 1.42 -8.89
C GLY A 112 -16.48 2.74 -9.35
N GLU A 113 -17.35 3.68 -9.71
CA GLU A 113 -16.98 5.00 -10.24
C GLU A 113 -16.10 5.81 -9.29
N GLN A 114 -16.26 5.60 -7.97
CA GLN A 114 -15.47 6.27 -6.94
C GLN A 114 -13.98 5.92 -6.97
N ASP A 115 -13.61 4.79 -7.59
CA ASP A 115 -12.22 4.34 -7.72
C ASP A 115 -11.69 4.47 -9.14
N ALA A 116 -12.50 4.92 -10.10
CA ALA A 116 -12.15 4.90 -11.52
C ALA A 116 -10.81 5.60 -11.80
N GLU A 117 -10.59 6.75 -11.17
CA GLU A 117 -9.34 7.50 -11.28
C GLU A 117 -8.14 6.71 -10.72
N LEU A 118 -8.30 6.08 -9.55
CA LEU A 118 -7.25 5.30 -8.91
C LEU A 118 -6.94 4.01 -9.70
N ILE A 119 -7.97 3.37 -10.26
CA ILE A 119 -7.83 2.23 -11.17
C ILE A 119 -7.05 2.64 -12.41
N ALA A 120 -7.33 3.81 -12.99
CA ALA A 120 -6.59 4.35 -14.12
C ALA A 120 -5.12 4.63 -13.76
N GLN A 121 -4.85 5.23 -12.60
CA GLN A 121 -3.49 5.48 -12.11
C GLN A 121 -2.69 4.19 -11.90
N VAL A 122 -3.32 3.13 -11.36
CA VAL A 122 -2.68 1.81 -11.21
C VAL A 122 -2.41 1.15 -12.57
N ALA A 123 -3.26 1.40 -13.57
CA ALA A 123 -3.11 0.87 -14.92
C ALA A 123 -2.17 1.68 -15.81
N ALA A 124 -1.88 2.93 -15.45
CA ALA A 124 -1.08 3.81 -16.28
C ALA A 124 0.33 3.22 -16.48
N PRO A 125 0.84 3.17 -17.73
CA PRO A 125 2.23 2.81 -17.98
C PRO A 125 3.13 3.76 -17.20
N GLN A 126 4.19 3.26 -16.57
CA GLN A 126 5.21 4.16 -16.04
C GLN A 126 5.78 4.91 -17.25
N GLU A 127 5.33 6.13 -17.47
CA GLU A 127 6.13 7.09 -18.18
C GLU A 127 7.42 7.17 -17.35
N LEU A 128 8.50 6.66 -17.94
CA LEU A 128 9.83 6.79 -17.39
C LEU A 128 10.03 8.29 -17.19
N GLU A 129 9.95 8.78 -15.96
CA GLU A 129 10.43 10.11 -15.57
C GLU A 129 11.97 10.13 -15.68
N GLU A 130 12.49 9.74 -16.84
CA GLU A 130 13.90 9.61 -17.21
C GLU A 130 14.19 10.56 -18.39
N GLU A 131 13.52 11.71 -18.43
CA GLU A 131 13.80 12.83 -19.35
C GLU A 131 13.81 14.16 -18.57
N ALA A 132 14.79 14.37 -17.68
CA ALA A 132 15.09 15.70 -17.12
C ALA A 132 16.50 15.83 -16.49
N ALA A 133 17.49 15.02 -16.88
CA ALA A 133 18.83 15.13 -16.29
C ALA A 133 20.00 14.97 -17.29
N ALA A 134 19.74 15.10 -18.60
CA ALA A 134 20.76 14.96 -19.62
C ALA A 134 20.68 16.04 -20.71
N GLU A 135 20.44 17.30 -20.34
CA GLU A 135 20.72 18.45 -21.21
C GLU A 135 21.20 19.63 -20.35
N GLU A 136 22.42 19.56 -19.83
CA GLU A 136 23.26 20.75 -19.65
C GLU A 136 24.70 20.34 -19.98
N GLU A 137 25.02 20.33 -21.28
CA GLU A 137 26.40 20.54 -21.72
C GLU A 137 26.79 21.98 -21.35
N PRO A 138 27.86 22.22 -20.56
CA PRO A 138 28.57 23.47 -20.69
C PRO A 138 29.46 23.36 -21.93
N GLU A 139 28.92 23.83 -23.06
CA GLU A 139 29.73 24.38 -24.15
C GLU A 139 30.48 25.60 -23.57
N ASP A 140 31.75 25.42 -23.22
CA ASP A 140 32.84 26.41 -23.36
C ASP A 140 34.08 26.03 -22.52
N ALA A 141 35.17 25.67 -23.22
CA ALA A 141 36.55 26.10 -22.92
C ALA A 141 37.52 25.63 -24.04
#